data_AF-E4UV17-F1
#
_entry.id   AF-E4UV17-F1
#
_cell.length_a   1.000
_cell.length_b   1.000
_cell.length_c   1.000
_cell.angle_alpha   90.00
_cell.angle_beta   90.00
_cell.angle_gamma   90.00
#
_symmetry.space_group_name_H-M   'P 1'
#
loop_
_entity.id
_entity.type
_entity.pdbx_description
1 polymer ?
#
loop_
_entity_poly.entity_id
_entity_poly.type
_entity_poly.pdbx_seq_one_letter_code
_entity_poly.pdbx_strand_id
1 'polypeptide(L)'
;MVHFNTAVVPSALAGGNDGNSGTSKNACGKNGYLWPIAGSTGEKMITLKDGETYSEKYRTNSNGGGISIKMATDKNHKDSSQFEYTLKDLQIFYDLSNIDGYS
;
A
#
# COMPACT_ATOMS: atom_id res chain seq x y z
N MET A 1 5.04 14.21 -7.57
CA MET A 1 5.42 12.84 -7.18
C MET A 1 5.17 12.65 -5.70
N VAL A 2 4.37 11.65 -5.33
CA VAL A 2 4.23 11.25 -3.93
C VAL A 2 5.48 10.44 -3.56
N HIS A 3 6.25 10.88 -2.57
CA HIS A 3 7.46 10.20 -2.14
C HIS A 3 7.16 9.30 -0.94
N PHE A 4 6.55 8.14 -1.22
CA PHE A 4 6.51 7.03 -0.27
C PHE A 4 7.62 6.04 -0.59
N ASN A 5 8.36 5.63 0.45
CA ASN A 5 9.26 4.50 0.33
C ASN A 5 8.47 3.25 0.71
N THR A 6 8.21 2.40 -0.29
CA THR A 6 7.55 1.12 -0.10
C THR A 6 8.57 0.00 -0.13
N ALA A 7 8.56 -0.85 0.89
CA ALA A 7 9.36 -2.06 0.96
C ALA A 7 8.46 -3.29 0.94
N VAL A 8 8.79 -4.22 0.06
CA VAL A 8 8.24 -5.59 0.06
C VAL A 8 9.27 -6.45 0.76
N VAL A 9 8.90 -7.08 1.86
CA VAL A 9 9.72 -8.10 2.51
C VAL A 9 9.01 -9.45 2.32
N PRO A 10 9.34 -10.22 1.28
CA PRO A 10 8.86 -11.59 1.13
C PRO A 10 9.83 -12.51 1.89
N SER A 11 9.47 -12.96 3.09
CA SER A 11 10.23 -14.03 3.74
C SER A 11 9.77 -15.39 3.21
N ALA A 12 10.60 -16.06 2.40
CA ALA A 12 10.37 -17.43 1.94
C ALA A 12 10.56 -18.51 3.03
N LEU A 13 10.52 -18.16 4.32
CA LEU A 13 10.65 -19.10 5.44
C LEU A 13 9.41 -18.99 6.35
N ALA A 14 8.51 -19.96 6.20
CA ALA A 14 7.38 -20.17 7.09
C ALA A 14 7.89 -20.42 8.52
N GLY A 15 7.67 -19.46 9.42
CA GLY A 15 8.01 -19.63 10.84
C GLY A 15 7.99 -18.36 11.70
N GLY A 16 8.09 -17.16 11.11
CA GLY A 16 7.94 -15.90 11.83
C GLY A 16 6.70 -15.15 11.33
N ASN A 17 5.77 -14.85 12.22
CA ASN A 17 4.48 -14.20 11.91
C ASN A 17 4.59 -12.78 11.30
N ASP A 18 5.81 -12.26 11.12
CA ASP A 18 6.11 -10.87 10.77
C ASP A 18 6.71 -10.69 9.36
N GLY A 19 7.10 -11.79 8.69
CA GLY A 19 7.89 -11.74 7.45
C GLY A 19 7.10 -11.70 6.14
N ASN A 20 5.76 -11.62 6.18
CA ASN A 20 4.92 -11.46 4.99
C ASN A 20 4.11 -10.16 5.08
N SER A 21 4.81 -9.03 5.22
CA SER A 21 4.20 -7.72 5.40
C SER A 21 4.70 -6.73 4.36
N GLY A 22 3.83 -5.84 3.92
CA GLY A 22 4.20 -4.65 3.16
C GLY A 22 4.37 -3.47 4.11
N THR A 23 5.37 -2.62 3.84
CA THR A 23 5.62 -1.41 4.63
C THR A 23 5.69 -0.19 3.72
N SER A 24 4.94 0.86 4.07
CA SER A 24 4.94 2.16 3.38
C SER A 24 5.32 3.26 4.36
N LYS A 25 6.43 3.96 4.06
CA LYS A 25 6.90 5.11 4.86
C LYS A 25 6.64 6.41 4.12
N ASN A 26 6.03 7.37 4.79
CA ASN A 26 5.90 8.73 4.28
C ASN A 26 7.25 9.46 4.34
N ALA A 27 7.74 9.93 3.20
CA ALA A 27 8.94 10.76 3.09
C ALA A 27 8.67 12.05 2.29
N CYS A 28 7.44 12.55 2.33
CA CYS A 28 7.02 13.72 1.56
C CYS A 28 7.33 15.07 2.23
N GLY A 29 7.82 15.10 3.48
CA GLY A 29 7.99 16.34 4.25
C GLY A 29 6.67 16.98 4.73
N LYS A 30 5.54 16.30 4.51
CA LYS A 30 4.18 16.72 4.88
C LYS A 30 3.31 15.49 5.13
N ASN A 31 2.09 15.69 5.63
CA ASN A 31 1.13 14.58 5.79
C ASN A 31 0.85 13.88 4.46
N GLY A 32 0.84 12.55 4.51
CA GLY A 32 0.39 11.68 3.45
C GLY A 32 -0.83 10.87 3.91
N TYR A 33 -1.60 10.40 2.95
CA TYR A 33 -2.87 9.73 3.16
C TYR A 33 -2.88 8.39 2.41
N LEU A 34 -3.29 7.33 3.10
CA LEU A 34 -3.32 5.98 2.56
C LEU A 34 -4.71 5.36 2.66
N TRP A 35 -5.04 4.54 1.67
CA TRP A 35 -6.24 3.70 1.63
C TRP A 35 -5.85 2.30 1.17
N PRO A 36 -5.72 1.34 2.10
CA PRO A 36 -5.66 -0.08 1.76
C PRO A 36 -7.02 -0.47 1.21
N ILE A 37 -7.12 -0.99 -0.01
CA ILE A 37 -8.40 -1.25 -0.66
C ILE A 37 -8.42 -2.67 -1.20
N ALA A 38 -9.31 -3.50 -0.65
CA ALA A 38 -9.58 -4.86 -1.14
C ALA A 38 -10.89 -4.95 -1.95
N GLY A 39 -11.39 -3.87 -2.54
CA GLY A 39 -12.66 -3.88 -3.27
C GLY A 39 -13.13 -2.49 -3.67
N SER A 40 -14.42 -2.31 -3.94
CA SER A 40 -14.91 -1.08 -4.55
C SER A 40 -15.27 0.05 -3.57
N THR A 41 -15.38 -0.18 -2.24
CA THR A 41 -15.85 0.89 -1.32
C THR A 41 -15.48 0.65 0.15
N GLY A 42 -15.18 1.74 0.88
CA GLY A 42 -15.39 1.83 2.34
C GLY A 42 -14.14 1.74 3.25
N GLU A 43 -12.93 1.69 2.70
CA GLU A 43 -11.74 1.53 3.51
C GLU A 43 -11.30 2.84 4.18
N LYS A 44 -10.86 2.72 5.44
CA LYS A 44 -10.55 3.86 6.32
C LYS A 44 -9.28 4.56 5.85
N MET A 45 -9.35 5.89 5.70
CA MET A 45 -8.17 6.71 5.48
C MET A 45 -7.21 6.60 6.66
N ILE A 46 -5.95 6.35 6.36
CA ILE A 46 -4.84 6.39 7.32
C ILE A 46 -4.03 7.65 7.01
N THR A 47 -3.86 8.53 8.00
CA THR A 47 -2.98 9.69 7.89
C THR A 47 -1.61 9.32 8.45
N LEU A 48 -0.55 9.52 7.68
CA LEU A 48 0.83 9.41 8.13
C LEU A 48 1.46 10.79 8.11
N LYS A 49 2.01 11.24 9.24
CA LYS A 49 2.91 12.39 9.29
C LYS A 49 4.21 12.07 8.55
N ASP A 50 5.01 13.09 8.29
CA ASP A 50 6.33 12.86 7.70
C ASP A 50 7.17 11.92 8.57
N GLY A 51 7.83 10.95 7.93
CA GLY A 51 8.62 9.91 8.59
C GLY A 51 7.83 8.75 9.19
N GLU A 52 6.50 8.84 9.34
CA GLU A 52 5.68 7.75 9.86
C GLU A 52 5.51 6.61 8.85
N THR A 53 5.24 5.43 9.38
CA THR A 53 5.19 4.17 8.64
C THR A 53 3.86 3.47 8.87
N TYR A 54 3.28 2.94 7.79
CA TYR A 54 2.20 1.97 7.82
C TYR A 54 2.73 0.59 7.42
N SER A 55 2.29 -0.45 8.14
CA SER A 55 2.57 -1.84 7.79
C SER A 55 1.29 -2.66 7.83
N GLU A 56 1.11 -3.54 6.85
CA GLU A 56 0.08 -4.58 6.89
C GLU A 56 0.65 -5.93 6.48
N LYS A 57 0.06 -7.01 7.01
CA LYS A 57 0.34 -8.36 6.50
C LYS A 57 -0.29 -8.50 5.13
N TYR A 58 0.44 -9.07 4.19
CA TYR A 58 -0.13 -9.44 2.89
C TYR A 58 -1.27 -10.42 3.11
N ARG A 59 -2.41 -10.13 2.48
CA ARG A 59 -3.65 -10.89 2.61
C ARG A 59 -4.27 -11.13 1.24
N THR A 60 -5.09 -12.17 1.13
CA THR A 60 -5.88 -12.41 -0.07
C THR A 60 -7.12 -11.52 -0.09
N ASN A 61 -7.58 -11.15 -1.28
CA ASN A 61 -8.87 -10.51 -1.48
C ASN A 61 -9.97 -11.58 -1.63
N SER A 62 -11.12 -11.40 -0.97
CA SER A 62 -12.23 -12.35 -1.02
C SER A 62 -12.85 -12.48 -2.42
N ASN A 63 -12.71 -11.47 -3.27
CA ASN A 63 -13.16 -11.50 -4.67
C ASN A 63 -12.12 -12.09 -5.65
N GLY A 64 -10.97 -12.54 -5.16
CA GLY A 64 -9.88 -13.10 -5.97
C GLY A 64 -9.01 -12.07 -6.72
N GLY A 65 -9.30 -10.78 -6.59
CA GLY A 65 -8.48 -9.68 -7.14
C GLY A 65 -7.28 -9.30 -6.26
N GLY A 66 -6.56 -8.27 -6.68
CA GLY A 66 -5.49 -7.67 -5.89
C GLY A 66 -5.99 -6.79 -4.75
N ILE A 67 -5.05 -6.30 -3.96
CA ILE A 67 -5.23 -5.26 -2.95
C ILE A 67 -4.44 -4.05 -3.39
N SER A 68 -5.09 -2.88 -3.39
CA SER A 68 -4.48 -1.61 -3.77
C SER A 68 -4.26 -0.75 -2.53
N ILE A 69 -3.02 -0.40 -2.22
CA ILE A 69 -2.71 0.65 -1.26
C ILE A 69 -2.59 1.96 -2.04
N LYS A 70 -3.68 2.74 -2.08
CA LYS A 70 -3.65 4.08 -2.67
C LYS A 70 -3.00 5.05 -1.72
N MET A 71 -2.21 5.97 -2.26
CA MET A 71 -1.40 6.93 -1.53
C MET A 71 -1.51 8.31 -2.17
N ALA A 72 -1.76 9.35 -1.38
CA ALA A 72 -1.83 10.73 -1.85
C ALA A 72 -1.24 11.71 -0.83
N THR A 73 -0.96 12.93 -1.27
CA THR A 73 -0.66 14.06 -0.36
C THR A 73 -1.84 15.02 -0.17
N ASP A 74 -2.98 14.69 -0.78
CA ASP A 74 -4.27 15.36 -0.62
C ASP A 74 -5.30 14.34 -0.12
N LYS A 75 -6.08 14.75 0.89
CA LYS A 75 -7.07 13.87 1.55
C LYS A 75 -8.25 13.48 0.66
N ASN A 76 -8.45 14.18 -0.47
CA ASN A 76 -9.55 13.97 -1.40
C ASN A 76 -9.16 13.05 -2.58
N HIS A 77 -8.11 12.24 -2.41
CA HIS A 77 -7.65 11.23 -3.39
C HIS A 77 -7.14 11.80 -4.72
N LYS A 78 -6.79 13.09 -4.77
CA LYS A 78 -6.21 13.69 -5.98
C LYS A 78 -4.75 13.26 -6.17
N ASP A 79 -4.36 13.08 -7.44
CA ASP A 79 -3.00 12.78 -7.89
C ASP A 79 -2.40 11.59 -7.13
N SER A 80 -3.14 10.48 -7.13
CA SER A 80 -2.81 9.30 -6.33
C SER A 80 -1.81 8.38 -7.03
N SER A 81 -0.86 7.88 -6.25
CA SER A 81 -0.05 6.71 -6.61
C SER A 81 -0.64 5.49 -5.90
N GLN A 82 -0.42 4.32 -6.45
CA GLN A 82 -0.89 3.08 -5.84
C GLN A 82 0.16 1.98 -5.91
N PHE A 83 0.28 1.26 -4.80
CA PHE A 83 0.99 -0.01 -4.75
C PHE A 83 -0.07 -1.11 -4.74
N GLU A 84 -0.09 -1.92 -5.79
CA GLU A 84 -1.02 -3.03 -5.93
C GLU A 84 -0.28 -4.35 -5.71
N TYR A 85 -0.90 -5.27 -4.96
CA TYR A 85 -0.37 -6.60 -4.77
C TYR A 85 -1.44 -7.69 -4.84
N THR A 86 -1.04 -8.87 -5.31
CA THR A 86 -1.82 -10.10 -5.25
C THR A 86 -0.99 -11.16 -4.54
N LEU A 87 -1.49 -11.67 -3.41
CA LEU A 87 -0.96 -12.86 -2.75
C LEU A 87 -1.62 -14.08 -3.37
N LYS A 88 -0.83 -14.95 -4.00
CA LYS A 88 -1.28 -16.26 -4.47
C LYS A 88 -0.31 -17.33 -3.98
N ASP A 89 -0.86 -18.33 -3.31
CA ASP A 89 -0.09 -19.34 -2.58
C ASP A 89 0.89 -18.68 -1.59
N LEU A 90 2.19 -18.74 -1.85
CA LEU A 90 3.25 -18.08 -1.06
C LEU A 90 4.00 -17.00 -1.85
N GLN A 91 3.45 -16.58 -3.00
CA GLN A 91 4.08 -15.61 -3.89
C GLN A 91 3.29 -14.30 -3.90
N ILE A 92 4.02 -13.19 -3.78
CA ILE A 92 3.49 -11.83 -3.95
C ILE A 92 3.81 -11.35 -5.36
N PHE A 93 2.77 -11.03 -6.13
CA PHE A 93 2.87 -10.29 -7.38
C PHE A 93 2.50 -8.85 -7.10
N TYR A 94 3.27 -7.88 -7.59
CA TYR A 94 3.02 -6.47 -7.29
C TYR A 94 3.39 -5.55 -8.45
N ASP A 95 2.76 -4.38 -8.47
CA ASP A 95 3.14 -3.25 -9.30
C ASP A 95 3.02 -1.93 -8.52
N LEU A 96 3.73 -0.93 -9.03
CA LEU A 96 3.61 0.46 -8.59
C LEU A 96 3.16 1.27 -9.79
N SER A 97 1.99 1.89 -9.67
CA SER A 97 1.38 2.64 -10.76
C SER A 97 0.87 4.01 -10.30
N ASN A 98 0.83 4.94 -11.25
CA ASN A 98 0.20 6.24 -11.07
C ASN A 98 -1.08 6.23 -11.90
N ILE A 99 -2.22 5.99 -11.24
CA ILE A 99 -3.48 5.82 -11.96
C ILE A 99 -4.08 7.17 -12.42
N ASP A 100 -3.78 8.26 -11.72
CA ASP A 100 -4.35 9.59 -12.03
C ASP A 100 -3.33 10.61 -12.60
N GLY A 101 -2.10 10.18 -12.86
CA GLY A 101 -1.03 11.05 -13.38
C GLY A 101 -0.57 12.14 -12.41
N TYR A 102 0.29 13.04 -12.91
CA TYR A 102 0.67 14.30 -12.25
C TYR A 102 0.26 15.44 -13.18
N SER A 103 -0.47 16.44 -12.66
CA SER A 103 -0.66 17.73 -13.35
C SER A 103 0.44 18.72 -12.98
#